data_AF-A0A8B6C2C8-F1
#
_entry.id   AF-A0A8B6C2C8-F1
#
_cell.length_a   1.000
_cell.length_b   1.000
_cell.length_c   1.000
_cell.angle_alpha   90.00
_cell.angle_beta   90.00
_cell.angle_gamma   90.00
#
_symmetry.space_group_name_H-M   'P 1'
#
loop_
_entity.id
_entity.type
_entity.pdbx_description
1 polymer ?
#
loop_
_entity_poly.entity_id
_entity_poly.type
_entity_poly.pdbx_seq_one_letter_code
_entity_poly.pdbx_strand_id
1 'polypeptide(L)'
;IDDCEVTPCLNGGTCIDGINSYSCRCSADFTGVRCEKGIPGVGHGILNNDVNAIKDLRKTFDKGGKKITLCQGSKKTFGCPNSTHILITDAKYGRSITHTCPDTPRKSSSCETDITKEMANISNNQQTCNGEVFQQQWSAAANNACPGTIPYVTLTYVCK
;
A
#
# COMPACT_ATOMS: atom_id res chain seq x y z
N ILE A 1 32.15 -34.11 -13.03
CA ILE A 1 32.39 -32.76 -12.49
C ILE A 1 31.03 -32.29 -12.04
N ASP A 2 30.87 -31.86 -10.79
CA ASP A 2 29.62 -31.23 -10.34
C ASP A 2 29.89 -29.73 -10.36
N ASP A 3 29.38 -29.05 -11.37
CA ASP A 3 29.64 -27.62 -11.56
C ASP A 3 28.86 -26.77 -10.51
N CYS A 4 28.02 -27.42 -9.68
CA CYS A 4 27.28 -26.81 -8.58
C CYS A 4 27.94 -26.99 -7.20
N GLU A 5 29.06 -27.71 -7.09
CA GLU A 5 29.76 -27.98 -5.81
C GLU A 5 30.21 -26.68 -5.11
N VAL A 6 30.53 -25.63 -5.88
CA VAL A 6 30.96 -24.32 -5.37
C VAL A 6 29.81 -23.32 -5.18
N THR A 7 28.55 -23.74 -5.31
CA THR A 7 27.36 -22.86 -5.27
C THR A 7 27.55 -21.57 -6.09
N PRO A 8 27.64 -21.66 -7.42
CA PRO A 8 27.90 -20.49 -8.26
C PRO A 8 26.78 -19.46 -8.24
N CYS A 9 25.55 -19.84 -7.87
CA CYS A 9 24.37 -18.97 -7.84
C CYS A 9 24.30 -18.12 -6.57
N LEU A 10 24.06 -16.83 -6.73
CA LEU A 10 23.96 -15.85 -5.64
C LEU A 10 22.49 -15.63 -5.22
N ASN A 11 22.31 -14.93 -4.11
CA ASN A 11 21.00 -14.42 -3.66
C ASN A 11 19.88 -15.47 -3.56
N GLY A 12 20.24 -16.69 -3.14
CA GLY A 12 19.28 -17.79 -2.98
C GLY A 12 18.88 -18.48 -4.29
N GLY A 13 19.60 -18.24 -5.39
CA GLY A 13 19.41 -18.98 -6.64
C GLY A 13 19.74 -20.47 -6.48
N THR A 14 18.94 -21.34 -7.09
CA THR A 14 19.19 -22.79 -7.13
C THR A 14 20.14 -23.10 -8.28
N CYS A 15 21.27 -23.75 -7.99
CA CYS A 15 22.16 -24.25 -9.02
C CYS A 15 21.58 -25.51 -9.65
N ILE A 16 21.61 -25.56 -10.98
CA ILE A 16 21.20 -26.70 -11.79
C ILE A 16 22.42 -27.13 -12.59
N ASP A 17 22.94 -28.32 -12.24
CA ASP A 17 24.06 -28.96 -12.91
C ASP A 17 23.66 -29.40 -14.32
N GLY A 18 24.58 -29.26 -15.26
CA GLY A 18 24.40 -29.56 -16.67
C GLY A 18 25.63 -30.25 -17.24
N ILE A 19 25.58 -30.64 -18.52
CA ILE A 19 26.72 -31.32 -19.14
C ILE A 19 27.80 -30.28 -19.46
N ASN A 20 28.89 -30.26 -18.69
CA ASN A 20 30.01 -29.30 -18.76
C ASN A 20 29.59 -27.82 -18.58
N SER A 21 28.49 -27.56 -17.89
CA SER A 21 28.02 -26.20 -17.61
C SER A 21 27.03 -26.21 -16.46
N TYR A 22 26.89 -25.07 -15.78
CA TYR A 22 25.85 -24.86 -14.78
C TYR A 22 24.86 -23.81 -15.26
N SER A 23 23.64 -23.87 -14.73
CA SER A 23 22.67 -22.79 -14.85
C SER A 23 22.08 -22.43 -13.50
N CYS A 24 21.76 -21.15 -13.30
CA CYS A 24 21.16 -20.67 -12.06
C CYS A 24 19.68 -20.38 -12.26
N ARG A 25 18.83 -21.04 -11.48
CA ARG A 25 17.43 -20.66 -11.34
C ARG A 25 17.30 -19.62 -10.23
N CYS A 26 17.12 -18.37 -10.63
CA CYS A 26 16.98 -17.27 -9.70
C CYS A 26 15.63 -17.29 -8.99
N SER A 27 15.64 -16.83 -7.73
CA SER A 27 14.42 -16.45 -7.01
C SER A 27 13.71 -15.32 -7.75
N ALA A 28 12.40 -15.16 -7.51
CA ALA A 28 11.54 -14.21 -8.24
C ALA A 28 12.02 -12.75 -8.22
N ASP A 29 12.91 -12.40 -7.29
CA ASP A 29 13.44 -11.04 -7.09
C ASP A 29 14.80 -10.78 -7.76
N PHE A 30 15.41 -11.80 -8.38
CA PHE A 30 16.78 -11.72 -8.94
C PHE A 30 16.86 -12.23 -10.38
N THR A 31 17.86 -11.73 -11.12
CA THR A 31 18.16 -12.05 -12.50
C THR A 31 19.68 -11.99 -12.74
N GLY A 32 20.13 -12.30 -13.95
CA GLY A 32 21.55 -12.47 -14.28
C GLY A 32 21.99 -13.93 -14.29
N VAL A 33 23.18 -14.19 -14.85
CA VAL A 33 23.69 -15.56 -15.07
C VAL A 33 23.92 -16.29 -13.75
N ARG A 34 24.25 -15.54 -12.69
CA ARG A 34 24.46 -16.05 -11.33
C ARG A 34 23.45 -15.45 -10.34
N CYS A 35 22.34 -14.90 -10.82
CA CYS A 35 21.36 -14.20 -9.98
C CYS A 35 21.93 -12.99 -9.24
N GLU A 36 22.93 -12.35 -9.82
CA GLU A 36 23.65 -11.22 -9.23
C GLU A 36 22.91 -9.88 -9.34
N LYS A 37 21.89 -9.79 -10.20
CA LYS A 37 21.13 -8.55 -10.46
C LYS A 37 19.77 -8.62 -9.78
N GLY A 38 19.41 -7.61 -8.98
CA GLY A 38 18.05 -7.48 -8.45
C GLY A 38 17.08 -6.94 -9.51
N ILE A 39 15.82 -7.38 -9.47
CA ILE A 39 14.77 -6.86 -10.34
C ILE A 39 14.09 -5.65 -9.67
N PRO A 40 14.05 -4.46 -10.32
CA PRO A 40 13.39 -3.28 -9.76
C PRO A 40 11.88 -3.54 -9.57
N GLY A 41 11.38 -3.30 -8.36
CA GLY A 41 9.94 -3.37 -8.06
C GLY A 41 9.44 -4.67 -7.45
N VAL A 42 10.32 -5.67 -7.28
CA VAL A 42 10.01 -6.87 -6.46
C VAL A 42 10.65 -6.67 -5.10
N GLY A 43 9.82 -6.70 -4.05
CA GLY A 43 10.15 -6.18 -2.74
C GLY A 43 11.19 -7.01 -2.00
N HIS A 44 12.46 -6.71 -2.22
CA HIS A 44 13.50 -6.94 -1.24
C HIS A 44 13.83 -5.59 -0.58
N GLY A 45 13.91 -5.59 0.75
CA GLY A 45 14.11 -4.38 1.55
C GLY A 45 15.18 -3.46 0.96
N ILE A 46 14.88 -2.16 0.97
CA ILE A 46 15.75 -1.07 0.52
C ILE A 46 17.15 -1.25 1.12
N LEU A 47 18.11 -1.80 0.36
CA LEU A 47 19.56 -1.74 0.69
C LEU A 47 20.16 -0.39 0.27
N ASN A 48 19.43 0.70 0.50
CA ASN A 48 20.02 2.03 0.48
C ASN A 48 20.17 2.47 1.93
N ASN A 49 21.38 2.35 2.47
CA ASN A 49 21.81 3.07 3.67
C ASN A 49 21.95 4.58 3.44
N ASP A 50 21.47 5.09 2.31
CA ASP A 50 21.32 6.50 2.07
C ASP A 50 20.12 7.03 2.86
N VAL A 51 20.39 7.34 4.13
CA VAL A 51 19.44 7.93 5.07
C VAL A 51 18.83 9.21 4.49
N ASN A 52 19.51 9.92 3.58
CA ASN A 52 18.99 11.12 2.95
C ASN A 52 17.95 10.77 1.87
N ALA A 53 18.18 9.74 1.06
CA ALA A 53 17.19 9.24 0.11
C ALA A 53 15.93 8.71 0.81
N ILE A 54 16.07 8.01 1.95
CA ILE A 54 14.92 7.56 2.77
C ILE A 54 14.19 8.77 3.39
N LYS A 55 14.93 9.77 3.89
CA LYS A 55 14.33 11.02 4.38
C LYS A 55 13.60 11.78 3.28
N ASP A 56 14.10 11.80 2.05
CA ASP A 56 13.45 12.49 0.93
C ASP A 56 12.21 11.74 0.42
N LEU A 57 12.22 10.40 0.43
CA LEU A 57 11.01 9.60 0.20
C LEU A 57 9.97 9.84 1.31
N ARG A 58 10.39 9.93 2.57
CA ARG A 58 9.51 10.29 3.70
C ARG A 58 8.95 11.71 3.55
N LYS A 59 9.78 12.69 3.16
CA LYS A 59 9.32 14.06 2.83
C LYS A 59 8.34 14.07 1.65
N THR A 60 8.51 13.19 0.66
CA THR A 60 7.58 13.07 -0.47
C THR A 60 6.25 12.46 -0.02
N PHE A 61 6.29 11.49 0.91
CA PHE A 61 5.11 10.97 1.61
C PHE A 61 4.42 12.02 2.49
N ASP A 62 5.18 12.84 3.22
CA ASP A 62 4.66 13.92 4.07
C ASP A 62 4.11 15.10 3.25
N LYS A 63 4.59 15.33 2.02
CA LYS A 63 4.07 16.35 1.09
C LYS A 63 2.88 15.88 0.25
N GLY A 64 2.77 14.58 -0.03
CA GLY A 64 1.72 14.00 -0.87
C GLY A 64 0.40 13.69 -0.17
N GLY A 65 0.32 13.87 1.15
CA GLY A 65 -0.81 13.43 1.95
C GLY A 65 -0.80 11.92 2.19
N LYS A 66 -1.13 11.51 3.42
CA LYS A 66 -1.29 10.12 3.81
C LYS A 66 -2.62 9.60 3.31
N LYS A 67 -2.60 8.66 2.35
CA LYS A 67 -3.78 7.96 1.86
C LYS A 67 -4.05 6.71 2.69
N ILE A 68 -5.29 6.53 3.14
CA ILE A 68 -5.72 5.34 3.88
C ILE A 68 -7.03 4.79 3.31
N THR A 69 -7.23 3.48 3.50
CA THR A 69 -8.47 2.77 3.18
C THR A 69 -9.03 2.12 4.45
N LEU A 70 -10.27 2.48 4.79
CA LEU A 70 -11.04 1.97 5.92
C LEU A 70 -12.09 0.99 5.39
N CYS A 71 -11.78 -0.31 5.50
CA CYS A 71 -12.61 -1.44 5.06
C CYS A 71 -13.67 -1.80 6.09
N GLN A 72 -14.87 -2.22 5.68
CA GLN A 72 -15.96 -2.51 6.61
C GLN A 72 -15.51 -3.42 7.77
N GLY A 73 -15.71 -2.97 9.01
CA GLY A 73 -15.27 -3.68 10.23
C GLY A 73 -13.82 -3.43 10.66
N SER A 74 -13.06 -2.60 9.93
CA SER A 74 -11.68 -2.26 10.28
C SER A 74 -11.62 -1.26 11.44
N LYS A 75 -10.91 -1.60 12.51
CA LYS A 75 -10.60 -0.71 13.64
C LYS A 75 -9.39 0.19 13.40
N LYS A 76 -9.17 0.59 12.13
CA LYS A 76 -8.01 1.41 11.77
C LYS A 76 -8.17 2.82 12.32
N THR A 77 -7.14 3.35 12.96
CA THR A 77 -7.07 4.74 13.38
C THR A 77 -6.13 5.52 12.46
N PHE A 78 -6.33 6.82 12.36
CA PHE A 78 -5.43 7.72 11.64
C PHE A 78 -5.19 9.00 12.44
N GLY A 79 -4.04 9.62 12.22
CA GLY A 79 -3.64 10.76 13.04
C GLY A 79 -2.26 11.32 12.71
N CYS A 80 -1.95 12.38 13.43
CA CYS A 80 -0.81 13.23 13.20
C CYS A 80 0.10 13.28 14.46
N PRO A 81 1.43 13.22 14.30
CA PRO A 81 2.37 13.26 15.42
C PRO A 81 2.68 14.70 15.88
N ASN A 82 3.39 14.86 17.00
CA ASN A 82 4.03 16.13 17.41
C ASN A 82 3.09 17.35 17.45
N SER A 83 1.89 17.19 18.03
CA SER A 83 0.89 18.26 18.15
C SER A 83 0.40 18.84 16.82
N THR A 84 0.71 18.21 15.69
CA THR A 84 0.09 18.54 14.40
C THR A 84 -1.30 17.92 14.31
N HIS A 85 -2.16 18.56 13.53
CA HIS A 85 -3.57 18.24 13.43
C HIS A 85 -3.87 17.69 12.04
N ILE A 86 -4.87 16.82 11.96
CA ILE A 86 -5.35 16.26 10.71
C ILE A 86 -5.96 17.39 9.87
N LEU A 87 -5.61 17.40 8.59
CA LEU A 87 -6.31 18.15 7.55
C LEU A 87 -6.66 17.20 6.41
N ILE A 88 -7.94 16.88 6.27
CA ILE A 88 -8.46 16.09 5.15
C ILE A 88 -8.34 16.89 3.86
N THR A 89 -7.78 16.27 2.82
CA THR A 89 -7.62 16.87 1.49
C THR A 89 -8.49 16.22 0.43
N ASP A 90 -8.84 14.93 0.60
CA ASP A 90 -9.70 14.17 -0.31
C ASP A 90 -10.32 13.02 0.49
N ALA A 91 -11.62 12.78 0.36
CA ALA A 91 -12.25 11.59 0.90
C ALA A 91 -13.39 11.10 0.01
N LYS A 92 -13.45 9.78 -0.17
CA LYS A 92 -14.40 9.09 -1.02
C LYS A 92 -14.99 7.89 -0.32
N TYR A 93 -16.28 7.66 -0.53
CA TYR A 93 -17.00 6.48 -0.07
C TYR A 93 -17.48 5.66 -1.26
N GLY A 94 -17.19 4.36 -1.27
CA GLY A 94 -17.67 3.46 -2.30
C GLY A 94 -16.68 2.33 -2.63
N ARG A 95 -16.47 2.10 -3.94
CA ARG A 95 -15.62 1.04 -4.50
C ARG A 95 -14.75 1.59 -5.62
N SER A 96 -13.49 1.22 -5.61
CA SER A 96 -12.51 1.54 -6.65
C SER A 96 -12.05 0.28 -7.36
N ILE A 97 -11.67 0.38 -8.64
CA ILE A 97 -10.99 -0.71 -9.36
C ILE A 97 -9.53 -0.87 -8.95
N THR A 98 -8.96 0.17 -8.32
CA THR A 98 -7.53 0.26 -7.98
C THR A 98 -7.21 -0.27 -6.59
N HIS A 99 -8.20 -0.39 -5.71
CA HIS A 99 -8.04 -0.79 -4.32
C HIS A 99 -9.14 -1.78 -3.93
N THR A 100 -8.80 -2.78 -3.14
CA THR A 100 -9.75 -3.80 -2.67
C THR A 100 -9.52 -4.07 -1.19
N CYS A 101 -10.61 -4.16 -0.44
CA CYS A 101 -10.57 -4.71 0.91
C CYS A 101 -10.42 -6.24 0.84
N PRO A 102 -9.86 -6.88 1.89
CA PRO A 102 -9.84 -8.34 1.97
C PRO A 102 -11.24 -8.91 1.74
N ASP A 103 -11.31 -10.06 1.07
CA ASP A 103 -12.57 -10.80 0.84
C ASP A 103 -13.61 -10.08 -0.02
N THR A 104 -13.18 -9.07 -0.79
CA THR A 104 -14.08 -8.36 -1.70
C THR A 104 -13.78 -8.65 -3.18
N PRO A 105 -14.81 -8.98 -4.00
CA PRO A 105 -14.61 -9.17 -5.43
C PRO A 105 -14.07 -7.92 -6.12
N ARG A 106 -13.17 -8.11 -7.09
CA ARG A 106 -12.64 -7.03 -7.93
C ARG A 106 -13.75 -6.49 -8.83
N LYS A 107 -13.90 -5.16 -8.90
CA LYS A 107 -14.94 -4.50 -9.70
C LYS A 107 -14.41 -4.09 -11.07
N SER A 108 -15.27 -4.06 -12.08
CA SER A 108 -14.96 -3.59 -13.44
C SER A 108 -15.02 -2.06 -13.58
N SER A 109 -15.73 -1.36 -12.69
CA SER A 109 -15.86 0.10 -12.68
C SER A 109 -15.88 0.65 -11.25
N SER A 110 -15.27 1.81 -11.03
CA SER A 110 -15.34 2.51 -9.74
C SER A 110 -16.72 3.12 -9.56
N CYS A 111 -17.24 3.08 -8.34
CA CYS A 111 -18.41 3.85 -7.91
C CYS A 111 -18.02 4.51 -6.60
N GLU A 112 -17.78 5.81 -6.63
CA GLU A 112 -17.25 6.56 -5.50
C GLU A 112 -18.06 7.85 -5.39
N THR A 113 -18.44 8.20 -4.17
CA THR A 113 -19.05 9.50 -3.85
C THR A 113 -18.06 10.30 -3.03
N ASP A 114 -17.91 11.57 -3.38
CA ASP A 114 -17.11 12.50 -2.60
C ASP A 114 -17.77 12.76 -1.24
N ILE A 115 -17.00 12.55 -0.17
CA ILE A 115 -17.41 12.80 1.22
C ILE A 115 -16.37 13.68 1.94
N THR A 116 -15.59 14.46 1.17
CA THR A 116 -14.43 15.21 1.66
C THR A 116 -14.84 16.21 2.73
N LYS A 117 -15.94 16.94 2.52
CA LYS A 117 -16.41 17.99 3.46
C LYS A 117 -16.91 17.39 4.77
N GLU A 118 -17.64 16.29 4.68
CA GLU A 118 -18.20 15.58 5.83
C GLU A 118 -17.08 14.96 6.66
N MET A 119 -16.11 14.32 6.00
CA MET A 119 -14.93 13.75 6.65
C MET A 119 -14.06 14.83 7.29
N ALA A 120 -13.91 15.98 6.61
CA ALA A 120 -13.21 17.15 7.12
C ALA A 120 -13.88 17.72 8.38
N ASN A 121 -15.20 17.85 8.41
CA ASN A 121 -15.92 18.39 9.57
C ASN A 121 -15.74 17.54 10.84
N ILE A 122 -15.53 16.24 10.69
CA ILE A 122 -15.35 15.33 11.83
C ILE A 122 -13.87 15.21 12.23
N SER A 123 -12.97 15.23 11.24
CA SER A 123 -11.55 14.88 11.47
C SER A 123 -10.61 16.07 11.55
N ASN A 124 -10.94 17.20 10.93
CA ASN A 124 -10.03 18.35 10.92
C ASN A 124 -9.84 18.90 12.33
N ASN A 125 -8.64 19.41 12.60
CA ASN A 125 -8.24 19.91 13.92
C ASN A 125 -8.21 18.85 15.03
N GLN A 126 -8.42 17.57 14.71
CA GLN A 126 -8.17 16.47 15.63
C GLN A 126 -6.73 15.97 15.45
N GLN A 127 -6.12 15.49 16.53
CA GLN A 127 -4.82 14.85 16.46
C GLN A 127 -4.94 13.38 16.00
N THR A 128 -6.03 12.71 16.35
CA THR A 128 -6.31 11.31 16.02
C THR A 128 -7.81 11.07 15.83
N CYS A 129 -8.18 10.23 14.86
CA CYS A 129 -9.56 9.81 14.62
C CYS A 129 -9.66 8.28 14.48
N ASN A 130 -10.77 7.72 14.98
CA ASN A 130 -11.07 6.30 14.84
C ASN A 130 -11.87 6.04 13.54
N GLY A 131 -11.28 5.28 12.62
CA GLY A 131 -11.84 4.90 11.33
C GLY A 131 -13.17 4.15 11.41
N GLU A 132 -13.43 3.44 12.52
CA GLU A 132 -14.64 2.64 12.73
C GLU A 132 -15.91 3.51 12.78
N VAL A 133 -15.81 4.71 13.37
CA VAL A 133 -16.95 5.64 13.53
C VAL A 133 -17.46 6.12 12.16
N PHE A 134 -16.54 6.30 11.21
CA PHE A 134 -16.87 6.77 9.86
C PHE A 134 -17.62 5.74 9.02
N GLN A 135 -17.57 4.46 9.37
CA GLN A 135 -18.33 3.44 8.64
C GLN A 135 -19.78 3.39 9.09
N GLN A 136 -20.01 3.55 10.39
CA GLN A 136 -21.36 3.50 10.95
C GLN A 136 -22.16 4.75 10.55
N GLN A 137 -21.54 5.93 10.54
CA GLN A 137 -22.20 7.19 10.19
C GLN A 137 -22.62 7.28 8.71
N TRP A 138 -21.83 6.76 7.77
CA TRP A 138 -22.14 6.84 6.33
C TRP A 138 -22.94 5.66 5.79
N SER A 139 -23.22 4.64 6.62
CA SER A 139 -24.11 3.54 6.25
C SER A 139 -25.51 4.03 5.82
N ALA A 140 -25.98 5.17 6.36
CA ALA A 140 -27.26 5.79 6.00
C ALA A 140 -27.20 6.67 4.73
N ALA A 141 -26.02 7.21 4.38
CA ALA A 141 -25.80 7.96 3.14
C ALA A 141 -25.59 7.04 1.91
N ALA A 142 -25.41 5.74 2.17
CA ALA A 142 -25.03 4.73 1.18
C ALA A 142 -26.15 4.30 0.20
N ASN A 143 -27.35 4.87 0.31
CA ASN A 143 -28.52 4.33 -0.38
C ASN A 143 -28.45 4.34 -1.93
N ASN A 144 -27.46 4.97 -2.58
CA ASN A 144 -27.39 5.00 -4.05
C ASN A 144 -25.98 4.88 -4.69
N ALA A 145 -24.87 4.86 -3.93
CA ALA A 145 -23.55 4.95 -4.56
C ALA A 145 -23.10 3.64 -5.25
N CYS A 146 -23.35 2.48 -4.62
CA CYS A 146 -22.89 1.18 -5.11
C CYS A 146 -23.82 0.02 -4.67
N PRO A 147 -24.98 -0.17 -5.33
CA PRO A 147 -25.90 -1.25 -4.98
C PRO A 147 -25.24 -2.62 -5.10
N GLY A 148 -25.44 -3.50 -4.12
CA GLY A 148 -24.97 -4.89 -4.13
C GLY A 148 -23.47 -5.08 -3.84
N THR A 149 -22.78 -4.08 -3.29
CA THR A 149 -21.36 -4.21 -2.91
C THR A 149 -21.11 -3.78 -1.47
N ILE A 150 -20.00 -4.25 -0.89
CA ILE A 150 -19.50 -3.80 0.42
C ILE A 150 -18.64 -2.55 0.20
N PRO A 151 -19.12 -1.32 0.44
CA PRO A 151 -18.33 -0.11 0.24
C PRO A 151 -17.25 0.05 1.31
N TYR A 152 -16.26 0.90 1.03
CA TYR A 152 -15.25 1.31 1.98
C TYR A 152 -14.99 2.82 1.86
N VAL A 153 -14.35 3.39 2.88
CA VAL A 153 -13.88 4.78 2.83
C VAL A 153 -12.43 4.79 2.38
N THR A 154 -12.11 5.68 1.45
CA THR A 154 -10.75 6.08 1.12
C THR A 154 -10.59 7.55 1.46
N LEU A 155 -9.52 7.91 2.17
CA LEU A 155 -9.26 9.31 2.49
C LEU A 155 -7.77 9.62 2.41
N THR A 156 -7.48 10.87 2.11
CA THR A 156 -6.15 11.46 2.06
C THR A 156 -6.11 12.64 3.03
N TYR A 157 -5.10 12.66 3.89
CA TYR A 157 -4.93 13.74 4.86
C TYR A 157 -3.47 14.16 4.98
N VAL A 158 -3.25 15.41 5.32
CA VAL A 158 -1.95 15.94 5.71
C VAL A 158 -1.96 16.29 7.19
N CYS A 159 -0.76 16.42 7.77
CA CYS A 159 -0.59 16.89 9.13
C CYS A 159 -0.09 18.33 9.09
N LYS A 160 -0.83 19.24 9.73
CA LYS A 160 -0.48 20.68 9.81
C LYS A 160 -0.35 21.17 11.24
#